data_AF-A0A1H0NPY6-F1
#
_entry.id   AF-A0A1H0NPY6-F1
#
_cell.length_a   1.000
_cell.length_b   1.000
_cell.length_c   1.000
_cell.angle_alpha   90.00
_cell.angle_beta   90.00
_cell.angle_gamma   90.00
#
_symmetry.space_group_name_H-M   'P 1'
#
loop_
_entity.id
_entity.type
_entity.pdbx_description
1 polymer ?
#
loop_
_entity_poly.entity_id
_entity_poly.type
_entity_poly.pdbx_seq_one_letter_code
_entity_poly.pdbx_strand_id
1 'polypeptide(L)'
;MAKPVVIVVGADKGGVGKTTVSRTLLDYFSANNVPTRAFDTESPRGTLMRFHPDITEIVDMTTTSDQMKIFDTLNAASPSVTVIDVRAGLLSPALASLRDIGFLDAAKSGQITFAVFHILGPSIASLDEIAETANFMVGAKYFLVKNFINDTQFFQWDQATYNSYFHRIKDATELTIPKLNEMAYEQVEVSSVPFLKFVANKGKDDEAANYSFVLRGYVRHWLANVWSEFDRIKLTDLVGSGKPITRGGEK
;
A
#
# COMPACT_ATOMS: atom_id res chain seq x y z
N MET A 1 15.70 17.61 -9.17
CA MET A 1 15.75 16.49 -8.21
C MET A 1 14.51 15.63 -8.43
N ALA A 2 14.60 14.31 -8.23
CA ALA A 2 13.41 13.46 -8.22
C ALA A 2 12.49 13.91 -7.08
N LYS A 3 11.17 13.93 -7.34
CA LYS A 3 10.20 14.38 -6.35
C LYS A 3 10.00 13.28 -5.29
N PRO A 4 9.93 13.61 -3.99
CA PRO A 4 9.56 12.62 -2.99
C PRO A 4 8.19 12.03 -3.31
N VAL A 5 8.05 10.71 -3.15
CA VAL A 5 6.77 10.01 -3.27
C VAL A 5 6.30 9.58 -1.89
N VAL A 6 5.07 9.91 -1.54
CA VAL A 6 4.40 9.44 -0.31
C VAL A 6 3.16 8.66 -0.69
N ILE A 7 3.07 7.44 -0.18
CA ILE A 7 1.95 6.52 -0.39
C ILE A 7 1.34 6.21 0.96
N VAL A 8 0.10 6.63 1.18
CA VAL A 8 -0.69 6.25 2.35
C VAL A 8 -1.52 5.02 2.01
N VAL A 9 -1.40 3.96 2.80
CA VAL A 9 -2.25 2.77 2.72
C VAL A 9 -3.15 2.78 3.93
N GLY A 10 -4.46 2.90 3.73
CA GLY A 10 -5.38 3.14 4.84
C GLY A 10 -6.81 2.73 4.56
N ALA A 11 -7.57 2.65 5.64
CA ALA A 11 -8.98 2.33 5.70
C ALA A 11 -9.43 2.44 7.16
N ASP A 12 -10.65 2.93 7.39
CA ASP A 12 -11.23 3.07 8.71
C ASP A 12 -11.58 1.70 9.30
N LYS A 13 -11.94 0.73 8.46
CA LYS A 13 -12.23 -0.63 8.92
C LYS A 13 -10.96 -1.44 9.22
N GLY A 14 -10.97 -2.12 10.36
CA GLY A 14 -9.97 -3.14 10.72
C GLY A 14 -10.13 -4.43 9.90
N GLY A 15 -9.03 -5.15 9.68
CA GLY A 15 -9.08 -6.47 9.04
C GLY A 15 -9.40 -6.47 7.53
N VAL A 16 -9.30 -5.33 6.84
CA VAL A 16 -9.44 -5.23 5.37
C VAL A 16 -8.13 -5.47 4.61
N GLY A 17 -7.02 -5.72 5.32
CA GLY A 17 -5.76 -6.16 4.74
C GLY A 17 -4.85 -5.02 4.26
N LYS A 18 -4.90 -3.88 4.94
CA LYS A 18 -3.98 -2.74 4.73
C LYS A 18 -2.52 -3.16 4.72
N THR A 19 -2.07 -3.80 5.80
CA THR A 19 -0.69 -4.28 5.92
C THR A 19 -0.32 -5.30 4.84
N THR A 20 -1.26 -6.12 4.37
CA THR A 20 -1.06 -7.03 3.23
C THR A 20 -0.73 -6.24 1.96
N VAL A 21 -1.48 -5.18 1.66
CA VAL A 21 -1.23 -4.30 0.52
C VAL A 21 0.06 -3.49 0.70
N SER A 22 0.34 -3.00 1.90
CA SER A 22 1.62 -2.34 2.22
C SER A 22 2.81 -3.25 1.93
N ARG A 23 2.74 -4.53 2.30
CA ARG A 23 3.78 -5.52 2.01
C ARG A 23 3.96 -5.78 0.51
N THR A 24 2.87 -5.87 -0.26
CA THR A 24 2.99 -6.07 -1.72
C THR A 24 3.57 -4.85 -2.43
N LEU A 25 3.27 -3.63 -1.95
CA LEU A 25 3.90 -2.39 -2.44
C LEU A 25 5.40 -2.38 -2.16
N LEU A 26 5.82 -2.71 -0.94
CA LEU A 26 7.24 -2.75 -0.57
C LEU A 26 8.01 -3.80 -1.39
N ASP A 27 7.44 -5.00 -1.56
CA ASP A 27 8.01 -6.03 -2.42
C ASP A 27 8.09 -5.58 -3.89
N TYR A 28 7.06 -4.89 -4.39
CA TYR A 28 7.05 -4.37 -5.76
C TYR A 28 8.15 -3.32 -5.98
N PHE A 29 8.31 -2.36 -5.06
CA PHE A 29 9.36 -1.35 -5.16
C PHE A 29 10.75 -1.96 -5.02
N SER A 30 10.94 -2.90 -4.09
CA SER A 30 12.19 -3.65 -3.96
C SER A 30 12.56 -4.39 -5.24
N ALA A 31 11.62 -5.09 -5.86
CA ALA A 31 11.84 -5.80 -7.13
C ALA A 31 12.13 -4.88 -8.32
N ASN A 32 11.72 -3.60 -8.24
CA ASN A 32 12.01 -2.57 -9.24
C ASN A 32 13.22 -1.69 -8.87
N ASN A 33 14.01 -2.08 -7.86
CA ASN A 33 15.18 -1.33 -7.37
C ASN A 33 14.86 0.11 -6.97
N VAL A 34 13.66 0.34 -6.43
CA VAL A 34 13.21 1.64 -5.94
C VAL A 34 13.52 1.72 -4.44
N PRO A 35 14.39 2.65 -3.98
CA PRO A 35 14.64 2.83 -2.56
C PRO A 35 13.38 3.28 -1.83
N THR A 36 12.98 2.52 -0.82
CA THR A 36 11.74 2.74 -0.08
C THR A 36 11.98 2.65 1.42
N ARG A 37 11.24 3.46 2.18
CA ARG A 37 11.03 3.29 3.61
C ARG A 37 9.55 3.15 3.92
N ALA A 38 9.25 2.63 5.09
CA ALA A 38 7.89 2.47 5.58
C ALA A 38 7.72 3.04 6.98
N PHE A 39 6.51 3.51 7.27
CA PHE A 39 6.06 3.88 8.59
C PHE A 39 4.84 3.04 8.95
N ASP A 40 4.91 2.37 10.09
CA ASP A 40 3.86 1.53 10.67
C ASP A 40 3.17 2.30 11.78
N THR A 41 1.91 2.67 11.59
CA THR A 41 1.22 3.49 12.59
C THR A 41 0.51 2.66 13.66
N GLU A 42 0.69 1.33 13.71
CA GLU A 42 0.18 0.47 14.78
C GLU A 42 1.09 0.54 16.02
N SER A 43 1.19 1.72 16.64
CA SER A 43 2.01 1.94 17.82
C SER A 43 1.36 1.36 19.10
N PRO A 44 2.15 0.76 20.03
CA PRO A 44 3.62 0.57 19.99
C PRO A 44 4.08 -0.79 19.43
N ARG A 45 3.15 -1.65 18.99
CA ARG A 45 3.48 -3.06 18.69
C ARG A 45 4.04 -3.27 17.29
N GLY A 46 3.53 -2.52 16.32
CA GLY A 46 3.75 -2.72 14.89
C GLY A 46 3.10 -3.99 14.35
N THR A 47 2.69 -3.96 13.09
CA THR A 47 2.30 -5.14 12.30
C THR A 47 3.20 -5.28 11.07
N LEU A 48 3.40 -4.20 10.32
CA LEU A 48 4.26 -4.17 9.12
C LEU A 48 5.73 -4.40 9.49
N MET A 49 6.18 -3.82 10.61
CA MET A 49 7.56 -3.92 11.12
C MET A 49 8.04 -5.38 11.24
N ARG A 50 7.13 -6.31 11.54
CA ARG A 50 7.43 -7.75 11.66
C ARG A 50 7.96 -8.36 10.36
N PHE A 51 7.54 -7.82 9.20
CA PHE A 51 7.87 -8.35 7.89
C PHE A 51 9.00 -7.59 7.19
N HIS A 52 9.10 -6.29 7.42
CA HIS A 52 10.11 -5.42 6.80
C HIS A 52 10.89 -4.61 7.85
N PRO A 53 11.57 -5.26 8.82
CA PRO A 53 12.18 -4.58 9.96
C PRO A 53 13.28 -3.58 9.57
N ASP A 54 13.99 -3.84 8.47
CA ASP A 54 15.14 -3.03 8.05
C ASP A 54 14.74 -1.67 7.45
N ILE A 55 13.48 -1.53 7.03
CA ILE A 55 13.00 -0.34 6.33
C ILE A 55 11.75 0.28 6.96
N THR A 56 11.24 -0.30 8.05
CA THR A 56 10.01 0.15 8.70
C THR A 56 10.32 0.80 10.04
N GLU A 57 9.68 1.92 10.36
CA GLU A 57 9.69 2.51 11.70
C GLU A 57 8.26 2.56 12.26
N ILE A 58 8.09 2.22 13.53
CA ILE A 58 6.80 2.34 14.22
C ILE A 58 6.63 3.79 14.69
N VAL A 59 5.49 4.39 14.36
CA VAL A 59 5.19 5.81 14.66
C VAL A 59 3.77 5.98 15.19
N ASP A 60 3.56 6.98 16.04
CA ASP A 60 2.23 7.43 16.42
C ASP A 60 1.92 8.77 15.73
N MET A 61 1.15 8.69 14.63
CA MET A 61 0.74 9.87 13.86
C MET A 61 -0.16 10.85 14.64
N THR A 62 -0.61 10.52 15.85
CA THR A 62 -1.32 11.48 16.72
C THR A 62 -0.36 12.41 17.47
N THR A 63 0.93 12.10 17.47
CA THR A 63 1.97 12.91 18.14
C THR A 63 2.75 13.75 17.14
N THR A 64 3.01 15.02 17.48
CA THR A 64 3.77 15.93 16.62
C THR A 64 5.21 15.45 16.39
N SER A 65 5.84 14.84 17.40
CA SER A 65 7.22 14.34 17.28
C SER A 65 7.35 13.26 16.21
N ASP A 66 6.41 12.32 16.14
CA ASP A 66 6.46 11.27 15.12
C ASP A 66 5.97 11.78 13.76
N GLN A 67 5.04 12.74 13.71
CA GLN A 67 4.73 13.45 12.46
C GLN A 67 5.99 14.10 11.86
N MET A 68 6.81 14.78 12.67
CA MET A 68 8.06 15.39 12.22
C MET A 68 9.04 14.35 11.64
N LYS A 69 9.16 13.18 12.29
CA LYS A 69 10.01 12.09 11.76
C LYS A 69 9.59 11.65 10.36
N ILE A 70 8.30 11.60 10.08
CA ILE A 70 7.77 11.24 8.77
C ILE A 70 8.07 12.34 7.75
N PHE A 71 7.69 13.59 8.06
CA PHE A 71 7.59 14.66 7.05
C PHE A 71 8.87 15.49 6.87
N ASP A 72 9.61 15.79 7.94
CA ASP A 72 10.82 16.63 7.84
C ASP A 72 11.94 15.89 7.09
N THR A 73 11.88 14.56 7.08
CA THR A 73 12.85 13.69 6.44
C THR A 73 12.49 13.35 4.99
N LEU A 74 11.36 13.83 4.45
CA LEU A 74 10.97 13.57 3.05
C LEU A 74 11.88 14.24 2.03
N ASN A 75 12.53 15.34 2.39
CA ASN A 75 13.46 16.06 1.52
C ASN A 75 14.89 15.51 1.59
N ALA A 76 15.12 14.42 2.34
CA ALA A 76 16.42 13.76 2.37
C ALA A 76 16.77 13.18 0.98
N ALA A 77 18.06 13.15 0.64
CA ALA A 77 18.55 12.72 -0.69
C ALA A 77 18.23 11.25 -1.05
N SER A 78 17.74 10.46 -0.10
CA SER A 78 17.25 9.09 -0.21
C SER A 78 16.42 8.82 1.05
N PRO A 79 15.25 8.15 1.02
CA PRO A 79 14.66 7.29 -0.02
C PRO A 79 13.68 8.00 -0.97
N SER A 80 13.36 7.32 -2.08
CA SER A 80 12.52 7.84 -3.16
C SER A 80 11.02 7.66 -2.91
N VAL A 81 10.63 6.67 -2.10
CA VAL A 81 9.24 6.37 -1.75
C VAL A 81 9.10 6.19 -0.24
N THR A 82 8.08 6.79 0.34
CA THR A 82 7.66 6.58 1.73
C THR A 82 6.28 5.94 1.73
N VAL A 83 6.17 4.73 2.26
CA VAL A 83 4.88 4.03 2.44
C VAL A 83 4.42 4.20 3.88
N ILE A 84 3.20 4.62 4.12
CA ILE A 84 2.62 4.78 5.46
C ILE A 84 1.47 3.79 5.60
N ASP A 85 1.65 2.74 6.41
CA ASP A 85 0.62 1.75 6.73
C ASP A 85 -0.22 2.26 7.90
N VAL A 86 -1.36 2.86 7.57
CA VAL A 86 -2.22 3.54 8.54
C VAL A 86 -3.08 2.53 9.28
N ARG A 87 -3.03 2.61 10.61
CA ARG A 87 -3.86 1.86 11.55
C ARG A 87 -5.34 2.05 11.24
N ALA A 88 -6.13 1.01 11.55
CA ALA A 88 -7.58 1.07 11.41
C ALA A 88 -8.20 2.26 12.16
N GLY A 89 -9.13 2.95 11.49
CA GLY A 89 -9.85 4.11 12.01
C GLY A 89 -9.06 5.43 11.98
N LEU A 90 -7.83 5.43 11.44
CA LEU A 90 -6.97 6.61 11.42
C LEU A 90 -6.73 7.19 10.03
N LEU A 91 -7.40 6.71 8.97
CA LEU A 91 -7.19 7.25 7.62
C LEU A 91 -7.61 8.73 7.54
N SER A 92 -8.87 9.03 7.86
CA SER A 92 -9.37 10.40 7.84
C SER A 92 -8.59 11.34 8.79
N PRO A 93 -8.30 10.97 10.05
CA PRO A 93 -7.42 11.76 10.93
C PRO A 93 -6.01 11.98 10.37
N ALA A 94 -5.39 10.97 9.75
CA ALA A 94 -4.07 11.12 9.14
C ALA A 94 -4.10 12.11 7.97
N LEU A 95 -5.10 12.02 7.09
CA LEU A 95 -5.27 12.96 5.97
C LEU A 95 -5.57 14.39 6.43
N ALA A 96 -6.34 14.54 7.50
CA ALA A 96 -6.57 15.85 8.13
C ALA A 96 -5.27 16.43 8.70
N SER A 97 -4.45 15.63 9.38
CA SER A 97 -3.13 16.05 9.85
C SER A 97 -2.22 16.48 8.69
N LEU A 98 -2.21 15.74 7.57
CA LEU A 98 -1.48 16.13 6.36
C LEU A 98 -1.95 17.47 5.79
N ARG A 99 -3.27 17.72 5.77
CA ARG A 99 -3.82 19.01 5.35
C ARG A 99 -3.31 20.13 6.25
N ASP A 100 -3.40 19.95 7.56
CA ASP A 100 -3.15 21.01 8.53
C ASP A 100 -1.67 21.45 8.56
N ILE A 101 -0.75 20.55 8.22
CA ILE A 101 0.69 20.87 8.07
C ILE A 101 1.07 21.39 6.67
N GLY A 102 0.09 21.57 5.76
CA GLY A 102 0.33 22.07 4.40
C GLY A 102 0.86 21.02 3.41
N PHE A 103 0.93 19.74 3.80
CA PHE A 103 1.45 18.67 2.93
C PHE A 103 0.59 18.49 1.67
N LEU A 104 -0.74 18.58 1.79
CA LEU A 104 -1.63 18.45 0.63
C LEU A 104 -1.46 19.61 -0.37
N ASP A 105 -1.07 20.80 0.09
CA ASP A 105 -0.81 21.93 -0.80
C ASP A 105 0.56 21.78 -1.51
N ALA A 106 1.55 21.17 -0.85
CA ALA A 106 2.79 20.74 -1.50
C ALA A 106 2.53 19.67 -2.58
N ALA A 107 1.59 18.74 -2.35
CA ALA A 107 1.15 17.78 -3.36
C ALA A 107 0.45 18.46 -4.54
N LYS A 108 -0.51 19.36 -4.29
CA LYS A 108 -1.22 20.13 -5.34
C LYS A 108 -0.29 20.99 -6.19
N SER A 109 0.71 21.63 -5.58
CA SER A 109 1.73 22.41 -6.30
C SER A 109 2.78 21.54 -7.02
N GLY A 110 2.68 20.21 -6.88
CA GLY A 110 3.54 19.24 -7.55
C GLY A 110 4.95 19.16 -6.98
N GLN A 111 5.17 19.61 -5.75
CA GLN A 111 6.45 19.45 -5.04
C GLN A 111 6.65 18.00 -4.56
N ILE A 112 5.54 17.32 -4.22
CA ILE A 112 5.52 15.95 -3.73
C ILE A 112 4.54 15.14 -4.58
N THR A 113 4.89 13.91 -4.92
CA THR A 113 3.93 12.95 -5.49
C THR A 113 3.20 12.28 -4.34
N PHE A 114 1.90 12.54 -4.19
CA PHE A 114 1.08 11.94 -3.15
C PHE A 114 0.11 10.92 -3.72
N ALA A 115 0.06 9.72 -3.13
CA ALA A 115 -0.88 8.67 -3.48
C ALA A 115 -1.55 8.09 -2.23
N VAL A 116 -2.80 7.68 -2.38
CA VAL A 116 -3.59 7.03 -1.33
C VAL A 116 -4.17 5.74 -1.86
N PHE A 117 -3.79 4.63 -1.23
CA PHE A 117 -4.37 3.30 -1.40
C PHE A 117 -5.41 3.12 -0.31
N HIS A 118 -6.66 3.45 -0.65
CA HIS A 118 -7.79 3.28 0.24
C HIS A 118 -8.36 1.87 0.08
N ILE A 119 -8.18 1.05 1.10
CA ILE A 119 -8.61 -0.34 1.10
C ILE A 119 -10.08 -0.44 1.47
N LEU A 120 -10.90 -0.86 0.52
CA LEU A 120 -12.34 -0.94 0.72
C LEU A 120 -12.67 -2.12 1.63
N GLY A 121 -13.58 -1.90 2.59
CA GLY A 121 -14.28 -2.96 3.29
C GLY A 121 -15.56 -3.35 2.54
N PRO A 122 -16.15 -4.53 2.80
CA PRO A 122 -17.35 -5.01 2.09
C PRO A 122 -18.67 -4.38 2.58
N SER A 123 -18.62 -3.22 3.25
CA SER A 123 -19.78 -2.60 3.89
C SER A 123 -20.12 -1.24 3.29
N ILE A 124 -21.38 -0.82 3.42
CA ILE A 124 -21.85 0.53 3.04
C ILE A 124 -21.04 1.62 3.73
N ALA A 125 -20.63 1.42 5.00
CA ALA A 125 -19.77 2.37 5.70
C ALA A 125 -18.45 2.67 4.96
N SER A 126 -17.93 1.71 4.17
CA SER A 126 -16.73 1.95 3.34
C SER A 126 -17.02 2.84 2.12
N LEU A 127 -18.28 3.02 1.71
CA LEU A 127 -18.66 4.00 0.70
C LEU A 127 -18.75 5.41 1.26
N ASP A 128 -19.25 5.57 2.48
CA ASP A 128 -19.29 6.88 3.14
C ASP A 128 -17.85 7.38 3.38
N GLU A 129 -16.96 6.49 3.81
CA GLU A 129 -15.52 6.74 3.95
C GLU A 129 -14.87 7.25 2.64
N ILE A 130 -15.29 6.71 1.50
CA ILE A 130 -14.80 7.14 0.19
C ILE A 130 -15.15 8.61 -0.06
N ALA A 131 -16.37 9.03 0.27
CA ALA A 131 -16.82 10.41 0.09
C ALA A 131 -16.10 11.39 1.02
N GLU A 132 -15.85 10.98 2.26
CA GLU A 132 -15.07 11.77 3.23
C GLU A 132 -13.63 11.94 2.77
N THR A 133 -12.98 10.82 2.39
CA THR A 133 -11.59 10.78 1.94
C THR A 133 -11.38 11.56 0.64
N ALA A 134 -12.34 11.54 -0.29
CA ALA A 134 -12.25 12.21 -1.57
C ALA A 134 -11.97 13.72 -1.46
N ASN A 135 -12.41 14.37 -0.37
CA ASN A 135 -12.16 15.79 -0.12
C ASN A 135 -10.66 16.12 0.04
N PHE A 136 -9.85 15.14 0.42
CA PHE A 136 -8.40 15.30 0.59
C PHE A 136 -7.62 14.95 -0.69
N MET A 137 -8.27 14.38 -1.72
CA MET A 137 -7.58 13.78 -2.87
C MET A 137 -7.26 14.76 -3.99
N VAL A 138 -7.58 16.05 -3.84
CA VAL A 138 -7.22 17.07 -4.83
C VAL A 138 -5.70 17.16 -4.94
N GLY A 139 -5.16 16.82 -6.11
CA GLY A 139 -3.70 16.76 -6.36
C GLY A 139 -3.04 15.45 -5.96
N ALA A 140 -3.79 14.47 -5.44
CA ALA A 140 -3.31 13.14 -5.09
C ALA A 140 -3.70 12.10 -6.15
N LYS A 141 -2.98 10.98 -6.19
CA LYS A 141 -3.39 9.77 -6.90
C LYS A 141 -4.24 8.92 -5.96
N TYR A 142 -5.51 8.73 -6.28
CA TYR A 142 -6.42 8.00 -5.40
C TYR A 142 -6.74 6.62 -5.94
N PHE A 143 -6.34 5.58 -5.21
CA PHE A 143 -6.54 4.19 -5.56
C PHE A 143 -7.56 3.55 -4.62
N LEU A 144 -8.69 3.10 -5.18
CA LEU A 144 -9.73 2.37 -4.46
C LEU A 144 -9.44 0.88 -4.60
N VAL A 145 -9.02 0.24 -3.50
CA VAL A 145 -8.46 -1.11 -3.53
C VAL A 145 -9.48 -2.12 -3.00
N LYS A 146 -9.91 -3.04 -3.87
CA LYS A 146 -10.73 -4.21 -3.51
C LYS A 146 -9.79 -5.35 -3.13
N ASN A 147 -9.63 -5.59 -1.83
CA ASN A 147 -8.71 -6.61 -1.32
C ASN A 147 -9.46 -7.87 -0.84
N PHE A 148 -9.37 -8.95 -1.61
CA PHE A 148 -10.07 -10.20 -1.33
C PHE A 148 -9.30 -11.07 -0.32
N ILE A 149 -9.38 -10.75 0.98
CA ILE A 149 -8.70 -11.54 2.03
C ILE A 149 -9.35 -12.91 2.23
N ASN A 150 -10.68 -12.97 2.10
CA ASN A 150 -11.46 -14.21 2.11
C ASN A 150 -12.34 -14.24 0.85
N ASP A 151 -13.33 -15.12 0.79
CA ASP A 151 -14.35 -15.15 -0.28
C ASP A 151 -15.35 -13.99 -0.13
N THR A 152 -14.82 -12.82 0.24
CA THR A 152 -15.56 -11.58 0.41
C THR A 152 -16.17 -11.24 -0.93
N GLN A 153 -17.50 -11.24 -0.96
CA GLN A 153 -18.18 -10.64 -2.07
C GLN A 153 -18.11 -9.13 -1.88
N PHE A 154 -17.10 -8.53 -2.51
CA PHE A 154 -17.13 -7.09 -2.74
C PHE A 154 -18.35 -6.83 -3.60
N PHE A 155 -19.42 -6.39 -2.92
CA PHE A 155 -20.45 -5.57 -3.51
C PHE A 155 -21.18 -6.22 -4.70
N GLN A 156 -22.11 -7.14 -4.40
CA GLN A 156 -23.23 -7.44 -5.31
C GLN A 156 -24.24 -6.28 -5.30
N TRP A 157 -23.79 -5.08 -5.64
CA TRP A 157 -24.68 -3.93 -5.71
C TRP A 157 -25.28 -3.82 -7.10
N ASP A 158 -26.47 -3.24 -7.16
CA ASP A 158 -27.00 -2.79 -8.42
C ASP A 158 -26.06 -1.74 -9.03
N GLN A 159 -26.02 -1.74 -10.35
CA GLN A 159 -25.10 -0.88 -11.11
C GLN A 159 -25.31 0.62 -10.82
N ALA A 160 -26.51 1.03 -10.38
CA ALA A 160 -26.79 2.43 -10.08
C ALA A 160 -26.14 2.88 -8.77
N THR A 161 -26.24 2.08 -7.70
CA THR A 161 -25.53 2.34 -6.43
C THR A 161 -24.03 2.42 -6.68
N TYR A 162 -23.46 1.44 -7.40
CA TYR A 162 -22.05 1.45 -7.76
C TYR A 162 -21.64 2.73 -8.50
N ASN A 163 -22.33 3.04 -9.59
CA ASN A 163 -22.03 4.22 -10.40
C ASN A 163 -22.18 5.52 -9.58
N SER A 164 -23.13 5.59 -8.65
CA SER A 164 -23.38 6.79 -7.86
C SER A 164 -22.22 7.17 -6.93
N TYR A 165 -21.46 6.21 -6.41
CA TYR A 165 -20.33 6.49 -5.52
C TYR A 165 -19.01 6.57 -6.29
N PHE A 166 -18.77 5.65 -7.21
CA PHE A 166 -17.48 5.56 -7.89
C PHE A 166 -17.35 6.58 -9.03
N HIS A 167 -18.41 6.88 -9.81
CA HIS A 167 -18.33 7.93 -10.84
C HIS A 167 -18.34 9.35 -10.28
N ARG A 168 -18.72 9.55 -9.00
CA ARG A 168 -18.61 10.86 -8.36
C ARG A 168 -17.16 11.28 -8.17
N ILE A 169 -16.23 10.32 -8.09
CA ILE A 169 -14.81 10.60 -7.88
C ILE A 169 -14.08 10.43 -9.20
N LYS A 170 -14.06 11.53 -9.97
CA LYS A 170 -13.54 11.56 -11.35
C LYS A 170 -12.11 11.03 -11.50
N ASP A 171 -11.30 11.12 -10.43
CA ASP A 171 -9.87 10.81 -10.47
C ASP A 171 -9.48 9.56 -9.66
N ALA A 172 -10.47 8.80 -9.15
CA ALA A 172 -10.21 7.53 -8.47
C ALA A 172 -9.93 6.41 -9.48
N THR A 173 -8.87 5.65 -9.23
CA THR A 173 -8.54 4.44 -10.01
C THR A 173 -8.79 3.21 -9.17
N GLU A 174 -9.58 2.27 -9.69
CA GLU A 174 -9.80 1.01 -8.98
C GLU A 174 -8.63 0.06 -9.15
N LEU A 175 -8.37 -0.75 -8.11
CA LEU A 175 -7.37 -1.80 -8.09
C LEU A 175 -7.91 -3.04 -7.39
N THR A 176 -7.59 -4.23 -7.90
CA THR A 176 -8.02 -5.50 -7.29
C THR A 176 -6.84 -6.31 -6.78
N ILE A 177 -6.86 -6.70 -5.52
CA ILE A 177 -5.91 -7.66 -4.94
C ILE A 177 -6.64 -9.01 -4.80
N PRO A 178 -6.28 -10.04 -5.59
CA PRO A 178 -6.96 -11.32 -5.54
C PRO A 178 -6.74 -12.03 -4.21
N LYS A 179 -7.54 -13.07 -3.92
CA LYS A 179 -7.34 -13.92 -2.75
C LYS A 179 -6.08 -14.77 -2.92
N LEU A 180 -5.19 -14.72 -1.93
CA LEU A 180 -4.11 -15.70 -1.82
C LEU A 180 -4.66 -17.00 -1.22
N ASN A 181 -4.13 -18.15 -1.65
CA ASN A 181 -4.44 -19.42 -1.02
C ASN A 181 -4.25 -19.34 0.50
N GLU A 182 -5.24 -19.79 1.27
CA GLU A 182 -5.28 -19.60 2.73
C GLU A 182 -4.06 -20.20 3.43
N MET A 183 -3.71 -21.46 3.09
CA MET A 183 -2.54 -22.12 3.66
C MET A 183 -1.24 -21.42 3.26
N ALA A 184 -1.15 -20.91 2.03
CA ALA A 184 0.00 -20.12 1.60
C ALA A 184 0.10 -18.81 2.41
N TYR A 185 -1.01 -18.08 2.57
CA TYR A 185 -1.05 -16.83 3.32
C TYR A 185 -0.64 -17.05 4.78
N GLU A 186 -1.22 -18.05 5.44
CA GLU A 186 -0.91 -18.41 6.83
C GLU A 186 0.57 -18.76 7.01
N GLN A 187 1.16 -19.53 6.09
CA GLN A 187 2.57 -19.89 6.18
C GLN A 187 3.49 -18.67 5.97
N VAL A 188 3.12 -17.72 5.11
CA VAL A 188 3.86 -16.46 5.01
C VAL A 188 3.71 -15.65 6.32
N GLU A 189 2.51 -15.55 6.89
CA GLU A 189 2.28 -14.85 8.17
C GLU A 189 3.17 -15.41 9.29
N VAL A 190 3.17 -16.74 9.46
CA VAL A 190 3.98 -17.42 10.49
C VAL A 190 5.46 -17.21 10.25
N SER A 191 5.91 -17.26 8.99
CA SER A 191 7.32 -17.05 8.65
C SER A 191 7.83 -15.65 8.97
N SER A 192 6.93 -14.64 9.02
CA SER A 192 7.29 -13.25 9.31
C SER A 192 8.41 -12.72 8.40
N VAL A 193 8.37 -13.06 7.12
CA VAL A 193 9.27 -12.53 6.08
C VAL A 193 8.46 -11.86 4.95
N PRO A 194 9.09 -11.00 4.13
CA PRO A 194 8.47 -10.48 2.91
C PRO A 194 8.01 -11.61 1.97
N PHE A 195 6.99 -11.35 1.14
CA PHE A 195 6.51 -12.38 0.21
C PHE A 195 7.62 -12.80 -0.77
N LEU A 196 8.47 -11.86 -1.20
CA LEU A 196 9.63 -12.18 -2.04
C LEU A 196 10.64 -13.10 -1.38
N LYS A 197 10.98 -12.89 -0.10
CA LYS A 197 11.86 -13.81 0.65
C LYS A 197 11.22 -15.20 0.77
N PHE A 198 9.93 -15.27 1.05
CA PHE A 198 9.19 -16.54 1.09
C PHE A 198 9.27 -17.29 -0.25
N VAL A 199 9.00 -16.61 -1.38
CA VAL A 199 9.10 -17.20 -2.72
C VAL A 199 10.53 -17.65 -3.05
N ALA A 200 11.53 -16.88 -2.62
CA ALA A 200 12.95 -17.20 -2.76
C ALA A 200 13.43 -18.32 -1.82
N ASN A 201 12.57 -18.83 -0.93
CA ASN A 201 12.89 -19.82 0.09
C ASN A 201 13.99 -19.35 1.05
N LYS A 202 13.86 -18.11 1.50
CA LYS A 202 14.78 -17.48 2.43
C LYS A 202 14.10 -17.08 3.73
N GLY A 203 14.77 -17.29 4.84
CA GLY A 203 14.35 -16.84 6.16
C GLY A 203 14.69 -15.37 6.43
N LYS A 204 14.68 -14.98 7.70
CA LYS A 204 14.79 -13.57 8.10
C LYS A 204 16.17 -13.00 7.77
N ASP A 205 17.21 -13.78 8.02
CA ASP A 205 18.62 -13.43 7.86
C ASP A 205 19.19 -13.90 6.51
N ASP A 206 18.30 -14.06 5.51
CA ASP A 206 18.61 -14.55 4.15
C ASP A 206 19.17 -15.99 4.10
N GLU A 207 19.04 -16.74 5.19
CA GLU A 207 19.36 -18.16 5.29
C GLU A 207 18.38 -19.02 4.46
N ALA A 208 18.85 -20.18 4.00
CA ALA A 208 17.99 -21.11 3.29
C ALA A 208 16.86 -21.62 4.22
N ALA A 209 15.62 -21.43 3.81
CA ALA A 209 14.45 -21.95 4.50
C ALA A 209 14.01 -23.31 3.90
N ASN A 210 12.95 -23.90 4.46
CA ASN A 210 12.32 -25.12 3.94
C ASN A 210 10.83 -24.89 3.66
N TYR A 211 10.49 -23.78 2.99
CA TYR A 211 9.12 -23.50 2.61
C TYR A 211 8.67 -24.40 1.46
N SER A 212 7.46 -24.95 1.59
CA SER A 212 6.85 -25.83 0.60
C SER A 212 6.92 -25.26 -0.82
N PHE A 213 7.40 -26.06 -1.77
CA PHE A 213 7.44 -25.69 -3.18
C PHE A 213 6.06 -25.25 -3.71
N VAL A 214 5.00 -25.97 -3.31
CA VAL A 214 3.61 -25.68 -3.71
C VAL A 214 3.17 -24.32 -3.17
N LEU A 215 3.40 -24.05 -1.89
CA LEU A 215 3.00 -22.78 -1.27
C LEU A 215 3.77 -21.60 -1.85
N ARG A 216 5.07 -21.75 -2.10
CA ARG A 216 5.87 -20.75 -2.81
C ARG A 216 5.35 -20.49 -4.22
N GLY A 217 4.86 -21.53 -4.91
CA GLY A 217 4.18 -21.42 -6.19
C GLY A 217 2.91 -20.56 -6.12
N TYR A 218 2.06 -20.78 -5.11
CA TYR A 218 0.86 -19.97 -4.90
C TYR A 218 1.19 -18.49 -4.62
N VAL A 219 2.16 -18.22 -3.74
CA VAL A 219 2.57 -16.84 -3.43
C VAL A 219 3.14 -16.15 -4.67
N ARG A 220 4.00 -16.84 -5.44
CA ARG A 220 4.59 -16.29 -6.68
C ARG A 220 3.53 -15.94 -7.72
N HIS A 221 2.59 -16.84 -7.96
CA HIS A 221 1.52 -16.62 -8.93
C HIS A 221 0.61 -15.48 -8.48
N TRP A 222 0.26 -15.43 -7.19
CA TRP A 222 -0.54 -14.37 -6.61
C TRP A 222 0.15 -13.00 -6.70
N LEU A 223 1.44 -12.91 -6.35
CA LEU A 223 2.24 -11.68 -6.49
C LEU A 223 2.26 -11.19 -7.94
N ALA A 224 2.40 -12.09 -8.91
CA ALA A 224 2.38 -11.70 -10.33
C ALA A 224 1.05 -11.04 -10.72
N ASN A 225 -0.08 -11.54 -10.22
CA ASN A 225 -1.40 -10.93 -10.47
C ASN A 225 -1.53 -9.56 -9.78
N VAL A 226 -1.06 -9.44 -8.54
CA VAL A 226 -1.04 -8.15 -7.82
C VAL A 226 -0.17 -7.13 -8.54
N TRP A 227 1.02 -7.53 -8.98
CA TRP A 227 1.95 -6.65 -9.67
C TRP A 227 1.47 -6.26 -11.06
N SER A 228 0.70 -7.12 -11.73
CA SER A 228 0.02 -6.75 -12.98
C SER A 228 -0.94 -5.57 -12.79
N GLU A 229 -1.61 -5.48 -11.64
CA GLU A 229 -2.45 -4.33 -11.31
C GLU A 229 -1.62 -3.08 -11.03
N PHE A 230 -0.48 -3.20 -10.35
CA PHE A 230 0.46 -2.10 -10.14
C PHE A 230 1.07 -1.59 -11.45
N ASP A 231 1.42 -2.49 -12.35
CA ASP A 231 1.91 -2.17 -13.70
C ASP A 231 0.80 -1.48 -14.52
N ARG A 232 -0.46 -1.94 -14.43
CA ARG A 232 -1.61 -1.32 -15.11
C ARG A 232 -1.81 0.14 -14.70
N ILE A 233 -1.66 0.45 -13.41
CA ILE A 233 -1.75 1.82 -12.90
C ILE A 233 -0.43 2.59 -13.04
N LYS A 234 0.61 1.97 -13.60
CA LYS A 234 1.96 2.52 -13.78
C LYS A 234 2.55 3.04 -12.47
N LEU A 235 2.52 2.22 -11.44
CA LEU A 235 2.91 2.63 -10.09
C LEU A 235 4.36 3.17 -10.02
N THR A 236 5.28 2.65 -10.83
CA THR A 236 6.66 3.14 -10.92
C THR A 236 6.78 4.55 -11.53
N ASP A 237 5.81 4.99 -12.35
CA ASP A 237 5.80 6.35 -12.91
C ASP A 237 5.67 7.42 -11.80
N LEU A 238 5.13 7.06 -10.63
CA LEU A 238 5.08 7.96 -9.47
C LEU A 238 6.47 8.43 -9.01
N VAL A 239 7.48 7.58 -9.21
CA VAL A 239 8.88 7.81 -8.81
C VAL A 239 9.65 8.60 -9.88
N GLY A 240 9.03 8.89 -11.04
CA GLY A 240 9.63 9.70 -12.10
C GLY A 240 10.67 8.97 -12.95
N SER A 241 10.74 7.64 -12.90
CA SER A 241 11.61 6.86 -13.80
C SER A 241 11.03 6.82 -15.21
N GLY A 242 11.68 7.55 -16.12
CA GLY A 242 11.42 7.46 -17.55
C GLY A 242 11.67 6.05 -18.09
N LYS A 243 10.70 5.57 -18.87
CA LYS A 243 10.62 4.33 -19.66
C LYS A 243 10.32 3.02 -18.89
N PRO A 244 9.37 2.21 -19.41
CA PRO A 244 9.09 0.89 -18.86
C PRO A 244 10.30 -0.03 -19.08
N ILE A 245 10.72 -0.73 -18.02
CA ILE A 245 11.60 -1.88 -18.15
C ILE A 245 10.74 -3.01 -18.73
N THR A 246 10.95 -3.31 -20.02
CA THR A 246 10.45 -4.54 -20.64
C THR A 246 11.00 -5.73 -19.86
N ARG A 247 10.15 -6.39 -19.06
CA ARG A 247 10.46 -7.71 -18.53
C ARG A 247 10.63 -8.65 -19.72
N GLY A 248 11.87 -9.02 -20.01
CA GLY A 248 12.19 -9.98 -21.05
C GLY A 248 11.51 -11.31 -20.74
N GLY A 249 10.58 -11.72 -21.61
CA GLY A 249 10.07 -13.08 -21.60
C GLY A 249 11.19 -14.01 -22.04
N GLU A 250 11.66 -14.86 -21.14
CA GLU A 250 12.45 -16.02 -21.52
C GLU A 250 11.53 -17.02 -22.22
N LYS A 251 11.99 -17.46 -23.41
CA LYS A 251 11.47 -18.60 -24.15
C LYS A 251 11.96 -19.90 -23.53
#